data_AF-A0A2M9XCF1-F1
#
_entry.id   AF-A0A2M9XCF1-F1
#
_cell.length_a   1.000
_cell.length_b   1.000
_cell.length_c   1.000
_cell.angle_alpha   90.00
_cell.angle_beta   90.00
_cell.angle_gamma   90.00
#
_symmetry.space_group_name_H-M   'P 1'
#
loop_
_entity.id
_entity.type
_entity.pdbx_description
1 polymer ?
#
loop_
_entity_poly.entity_id
_entity_poly.type
_entity_poly.pdbx_seq_one_letter_code
_entity_poly.pdbx_strand_id
1 'polypeptide(L)'
;MGRITYLRFAFSLFLRDWITSVLHVVFSTFFAYGFLFGFFSLRTEKRPTDVYSIDLFLNSPYLVLSLCGLALIFMSIVRVMTRSGDNGIMMAVGGNRQGVVLLQTVELWIIHGIGFLFSLILSVFIPIGKSELVSPLDYIGSLGSEAILIGGVSAFIAYLYTLVDPYRSIRRGK
;
A
#
# COMPACT_ATOMS: atom_id res chain seq x y z
N MET A 1 -23.80 -4.34 23.55
CA MET A 1 -23.07 -4.48 22.27
C MET A 1 -21.65 -3.93 22.47
N GLY A 2 -20.60 -4.71 22.19
CA GLY A 2 -19.21 -4.26 22.39
C GLY A 2 -18.82 -3.13 21.40
N ARG A 3 -17.95 -2.21 21.83
CA ARG A 3 -17.41 -1.15 20.95
C ARG A 3 -16.69 -1.79 19.75
N ILE A 4 -17.13 -1.45 18.53
CA ILE A 4 -16.43 -1.84 17.31
C ILE A 4 -15.25 -0.87 17.12
N THR A 5 -14.03 -1.40 17.06
CA THR A 5 -12.82 -0.62 16.76
C THR A 5 -12.60 -0.51 15.26
N TYR A 6 -11.89 0.53 14.81
CA TYR A 6 -11.53 0.70 13.39
C TYR A 6 -10.79 -0.50 12.83
N LEU A 7 -9.89 -1.10 13.61
CA LEU A 7 -9.16 -2.31 13.22
C LEU A 7 -10.12 -3.47 12.96
N ARG A 8 -11.05 -3.74 13.88
CA ARG A 8 -12.03 -4.82 13.73
C ARG A 8 -12.94 -4.59 12.52
N PHE A 9 -13.32 -3.32 12.27
CA PHE A 9 -14.14 -2.98 11.13
C PHE A 9 -13.39 -3.13 9.80
N ALA A 10 -12.12 -2.72 9.74
CA ALA A 10 -11.27 -2.91 8.57
C ALA A 10 -11.07 -4.40 8.22
N PHE A 11 -10.86 -5.26 9.22
CA PHE A 11 -10.84 -6.72 9.01
C PHE A 11 -12.17 -7.26 8.51
N SER A 12 -13.30 -6.71 8.98
CA SER A 12 -14.61 -7.08 8.46
C SER A 12 -14.77 -6.70 6.98
N LEU A 13 -14.23 -5.56 6.55
CA LEU A 13 -14.24 -5.14 5.14
C LEU A 13 -13.38 -6.07 4.27
N PHE A 14 -12.22 -6.48 4.77
CA PHE A 14 -11.36 -7.46 4.13
C PHE A 14 -12.10 -8.78 3.86
N LEU A 15 -12.80 -9.31 4.87
CA LEU A 15 -13.54 -10.56 4.76
C LEU A 15 -14.79 -10.44 3.89
N ARG A 16 -15.46 -9.28 3.90
CA ARG A 16 -16.65 -9.03 3.06
C ARG A 16 -16.31 -9.10 1.58
N ASP A 17 -15.21 -8.47 1.18
CA ASP A 17 -14.79 -8.36 -0.22
C ASP A 17 -13.54 -9.22 -0.49
N TRP A 18 -13.60 -10.48 -0.04
CA TRP A 18 -12.44 -11.35 0.08
C TRP A 18 -11.69 -11.58 -1.24
N ILE A 19 -12.38 -11.78 -2.37
CA ILE A 19 -11.72 -12.01 -3.67
C ILE A 19 -10.85 -10.81 -4.05
N THR A 20 -11.44 -9.61 -4.00
CA THR A 20 -10.70 -8.37 -4.33
C THR A 20 -9.54 -8.12 -3.37
N SER A 21 -9.76 -8.43 -2.08
CA SER A 21 -8.75 -8.24 -1.04
C SER A 21 -7.60 -9.23 -1.19
N VAL A 22 -7.88 -10.51 -1.49
CA VAL A 22 -6.86 -11.52 -1.80
C VAL A 22 -6.08 -11.15 -3.05
N LEU A 23 -6.74 -10.68 -4.11
CA LEU A 23 -6.03 -10.20 -5.31
C LEU A 23 -5.08 -9.05 -4.97
N HIS A 24 -5.52 -8.07 -4.17
CA HIS A 24 -4.64 -7.00 -3.73
C HIS A 24 -3.47 -7.53 -2.89
N VAL A 25 -3.69 -8.51 -2.01
CA VAL A 25 -2.61 -9.16 -1.25
C VAL A 25 -1.61 -9.84 -2.19
N VAL A 26 -2.06 -10.57 -3.20
CA VAL A 26 -1.18 -11.26 -4.16
C VAL A 26 -0.35 -10.26 -4.97
N PHE A 27 -0.98 -9.23 -5.55
CA PHE A 27 -0.24 -8.19 -6.25
C PHE A 27 0.68 -7.40 -5.33
N SER A 28 0.23 -7.09 -4.11
CA SER A 28 1.06 -6.44 -3.10
C SER A 28 2.26 -7.30 -2.73
N THR A 29 2.12 -8.62 -2.64
CA THR A 29 3.25 -9.53 -2.39
C THR A 29 4.28 -9.41 -3.50
N PHE A 30 3.85 -9.44 -4.75
CA PHE A 30 4.74 -9.32 -5.91
C PHE A 30 5.45 -7.96 -5.96
N PHE A 31 4.72 -6.85 -5.80
CA PHE A 31 5.32 -5.52 -5.86
C PHE A 31 6.14 -5.19 -4.60
N ALA A 32 5.75 -5.66 -3.42
CA ALA A 32 6.54 -5.54 -2.20
C ALA A 32 7.88 -6.29 -2.32
N TYR A 33 7.90 -7.43 -3.01
CA TYR A 33 9.14 -8.16 -3.27
C TYR A 33 10.10 -7.36 -4.14
N GLY A 34 9.60 -6.79 -5.24
CA GLY A 34 10.40 -5.88 -6.08
C GLY A 34 10.79 -4.59 -5.33
N PHE A 35 9.93 -4.07 -4.45
CA PHE A 35 10.22 -2.91 -3.61
C PHE A 35 11.35 -3.19 -2.61
N LEU A 36 11.31 -4.33 -1.91
CA LEU A 36 12.40 -4.80 -1.05
C LEU A 36 13.70 -4.94 -1.84
N PHE A 37 13.64 -5.57 -3.00
CA PHE A 37 14.80 -5.73 -3.88
C PHE A 37 15.40 -4.39 -4.29
N GLY A 38 14.56 -3.46 -4.76
CA GLY A 38 14.99 -2.12 -5.13
C GLY A 38 15.63 -1.40 -3.95
N PHE A 39 15.00 -1.43 -2.77
CA PHE A 39 15.46 -0.75 -1.56
C PHE A 39 16.85 -1.25 -1.13
N PHE A 40 17.04 -2.56 -1.12
CA PHE A 40 18.31 -3.18 -0.72
C PHE A 40 19.39 -2.84 -1.72
N SER A 41 19.06 -2.94 -3.00
CA SER A 41 19.99 -2.67 -4.07
C SER A 41 20.42 -1.19 -4.08
N LEU A 42 19.50 -0.23 -3.83
CA LEU A 42 19.86 1.19 -3.67
C LEU A 42 20.91 1.44 -2.58
N ARG A 43 20.73 0.79 -1.44
CA ARG A 43 21.62 0.96 -0.28
C ARG A 43 22.99 0.32 -0.53
N THR A 44 23.04 -0.76 -1.32
CA THR A 44 24.29 -1.47 -1.64
C THR A 44 25.05 -0.87 -2.83
N GLU A 45 24.34 -0.24 -3.76
CA GLU A 45 24.93 0.34 -4.96
C GLU A 45 25.49 1.75 -4.65
N LYS A 46 26.77 1.79 -4.27
CA LYS A 46 27.48 3.02 -3.85
C LYS A 46 28.01 3.86 -5.01
N ARG A 47 27.81 3.45 -6.27
CA ARG A 47 28.31 4.21 -7.42
C ARG A 47 27.32 5.32 -7.75
N PRO A 48 27.75 6.58 -7.86
CA PRO A 48 26.88 7.64 -8.35
C PRO A 48 26.54 7.32 -9.80
N THR A 49 25.29 6.92 -10.03
CA THR A 49 24.74 6.74 -11.36
C THR A 49 24.26 8.09 -11.85
N ASP A 50 24.82 8.55 -12.98
CA ASP A 50 24.37 9.76 -13.65
C ASP A 50 22.92 9.56 -14.12
N VAL A 51 22.02 10.45 -13.69
CA VAL A 51 20.58 10.37 -13.99
C VAL A 51 20.30 10.57 -15.48
N TYR A 52 21.27 11.14 -16.21
CA TYR A 52 21.23 11.32 -17.66
C TYR A 52 21.88 10.17 -18.45
N SER A 53 22.46 9.17 -17.78
CA SER A 53 23.10 8.03 -18.43
C SER A 53 22.10 6.89 -18.71
N ILE A 54 22.20 6.30 -19.91
CA ILE A 54 21.44 5.10 -20.29
C ILE A 54 21.86 3.86 -19.47
N ASP A 55 23.06 3.88 -18.88
CA ASP A 55 23.52 2.80 -18.00
C ASP A 55 22.68 2.68 -16.73
N LEU A 56 22.03 3.78 -16.31
CA LEU A 56 21.00 3.75 -15.28
C LEU A 56 19.87 2.81 -15.74
N PHE A 57 19.34 2.93 -16.95
CA PHE A 57 18.25 2.05 -17.40
C PHE A 57 18.65 0.57 -17.52
N LEU A 58 19.93 0.28 -17.76
CA LEU A 58 20.42 -1.08 -17.95
C LEU A 58 20.75 -1.82 -16.64
N ASN A 59 21.08 -1.09 -15.57
CA ASN A 59 21.53 -1.69 -14.29
C ASN A 59 20.84 -1.11 -13.04
N SER A 60 19.73 -0.38 -13.16
CA SER A 60 19.23 0.42 -12.03
C SER A 60 18.18 -0.29 -11.15
N PRO A 61 18.53 -0.64 -9.91
CA PRO A 61 17.55 -0.93 -8.87
C PRO A 61 16.62 0.23 -8.53
N TYR A 62 16.97 1.47 -8.88
CA TYR A 62 16.06 2.63 -8.72
C TYR A 62 14.83 2.48 -9.60
N LEU A 63 14.98 1.91 -10.78
CA LEU A 63 13.87 1.70 -11.70
C LEU A 63 12.90 0.64 -11.15
N VAL A 64 13.43 -0.45 -10.58
CA VAL A 64 12.61 -1.47 -9.90
C VAL A 64 11.89 -0.87 -8.69
N LEU A 65 12.60 -0.15 -7.82
CA LEU A 65 11.99 0.50 -6.66
C LEU A 65 10.89 1.47 -7.07
N SER A 66 11.15 2.30 -8.09
CA SER A 66 10.20 3.30 -8.58
C SER A 66 8.97 2.66 -9.22
N LEU A 67 9.14 1.63 -10.04
CA LEU A 67 8.02 0.91 -10.66
C LEU A 67 7.17 0.21 -9.62
N CYS A 68 7.79 -0.52 -8.68
CA CYS A 68 7.07 -1.19 -7.61
C CYS A 68 6.37 -0.19 -6.67
N GLY A 69 7.03 0.92 -6.34
CA GLY A 69 6.43 2.02 -5.60
C GLY A 69 5.22 2.62 -6.32
N LEU A 70 5.34 2.93 -7.61
CA LEU A 70 4.23 3.46 -8.42
C LEU A 70 3.07 2.46 -8.53
N ALA A 71 3.36 1.16 -8.65
CA ALA A 71 2.33 0.12 -8.65
C ALA A 71 1.58 0.08 -7.31
N LEU A 72 2.29 0.15 -6.18
CA LEU A 72 1.71 0.21 -4.84
C LEU A 72 0.85 1.46 -4.63
N ILE A 73 1.31 2.62 -5.11
CA ILE A 73 0.53 3.88 -5.12
C ILE A 73 -0.77 3.69 -5.93
N PHE A 74 -0.65 3.17 -7.16
CA PHE A 74 -1.79 2.97 -8.04
C PHE A 74 -2.83 2.02 -7.43
N MET A 75 -2.39 0.88 -6.88
CA MET A 75 -3.28 -0.06 -6.19
C MET A 75 -3.96 0.60 -4.98
N SER A 76 -3.23 1.40 -4.20
CA SER A 76 -3.80 2.14 -3.07
C SER A 76 -4.90 3.10 -3.53
N ILE A 77 -4.65 3.87 -4.59
CA ILE A 77 -5.63 4.77 -5.19
C ILE A 77 -6.87 3.97 -5.63
N VAL A 78 -6.70 2.93 -6.45
CA VAL A 78 -7.80 2.10 -6.97
C VAL A 78 -8.64 1.51 -5.83
N ARG A 79 -8.01 1.03 -4.76
CA ARG A 79 -8.72 0.49 -3.61
C ARG A 79 -9.56 1.55 -2.90
N VAL A 80 -9.01 2.74 -2.63
CA VAL A 80 -9.81 3.83 -2.01
C VAL A 80 -10.95 4.27 -2.94
N MET A 81 -10.70 4.37 -4.25
CA MET A 81 -11.70 4.80 -5.23
C MET A 81 -12.90 3.83 -5.27
N THR A 82 -12.64 2.53 -5.29
CA THR A 82 -13.69 1.50 -5.30
C THR A 82 -14.51 1.51 -4.01
N ARG A 83 -13.96 2.01 -2.91
CA ARG A 83 -14.62 2.21 -1.61
C ARG A 83 -15.34 3.55 -1.45
N SER A 84 -15.34 4.41 -2.47
CA SER A 84 -15.96 5.74 -2.38
C SER A 84 -17.45 5.71 -2.02
N GLY A 85 -18.17 4.64 -2.41
CA GLY A 85 -19.56 4.42 -2.02
C GLY A 85 -19.74 4.20 -0.51
N ASP A 86 -18.92 3.32 0.07
CA ASP A 86 -18.90 3.05 1.52
C ASP A 86 -18.58 4.32 2.32
N ASN A 87 -17.63 5.13 1.83
CA ASN A 87 -17.27 6.42 2.44
C ASN A 87 -18.45 7.40 2.44
N GLY A 88 -19.19 7.49 1.33
CA GLY A 88 -20.39 8.33 1.24
C GLY A 88 -21.49 7.91 2.22
N ILE A 89 -21.72 6.60 2.35
CA ILE A 89 -22.70 6.06 3.33
C ILE A 89 -22.26 6.39 4.76
N MET A 90 -20.98 6.15 5.11
CA MET A 90 -20.45 6.45 6.44
C MET A 90 -20.60 7.94 6.80
N MET A 91 -20.33 8.83 5.85
CA MET A 91 -20.50 10.27 6.04
C MET A 91 -21.98 10.67 6.16
N ALA A 92 -22.88 10.02 5.41
CA ALA A 92 -24.32 10.32 5.45
C ALA A 92 -25.00 9.90 6.76
N VAL A 93 -24.50 8.86 7.44
CA VAL A 93 -25.01 8.40 8.75
C VAL A 93 -24.36 9.11 9.95
N GLY A 94 -23.62 10.20 9.72
CA GLY A 94 -23.00 11.02 10.77
C GLY A 94 -21.56 10.65 11.13
N GLY A 95 -20.87 9.85 10.31
CA GLY A 95 -19.45 9.57 10.45
C GLY A 95 -18.59 10.84 10.28
N ASN A 96 -17.51 10.96 11.07
CA ASN A 96 -16.56 12.06 10.91
C ASN A 96 -15.53 11.75 9.80
N ARG A 97 -15.03 12.81 9.14
CA ARG A 97 -14.06 12.68 8.04
C ARG A 97 -12.79 11.95 8.48
N GLN A 98 -12.27 12.29 9.66
CA GLN A 98 -11.05 11.68 10.21
C GLN A 98 -11.21 10.18 10.41
N GLY A 99 -12.37 9.72 10.86
CA GLY A 99 -12.66 8.30 11.05
C GLY A 99 -12.75 7.54 9.73
N VAL A 100 -13.32 8.16 8.68
CA VAL A 100 -13.34 7.57 7.33
C VAL A 100 -11.92 7.44 6.77
N VAL A 101 -11.11 8.50 6.89
CA VAL A 101 -9.71 8.48 6.47
C VAL A 101 -8.94 7.40 7.21
N LEU A 102 -9.04 7.37 8.55
CA LEU A 102 -8.37 6.38 9.38
C LEU A 102 -8.78 4.95 9.01
N LEU A 103 -10.08 4.71 8.77
CA LEU A 103 -10.57 3.39 8.39
C LEU A 103 -9.96 2.93 7.06
N GLN A 104 -9.96 3.80 6.05
CA GLN A 104 -9.41 3.49 4.72
C GLN A 104 -7.89 3.24 4.78
N THR A 105 -7.17 4.05 5.55
CA THR A 105 -5.73 3.86 5.76
C THR A 105 -5.45 2.54 6.48
N VAL A 106 -6.21 2.20 7.52
CA VAL A 106 -6.05 0.93 8.25
C VAL A 106 -6.40 -0.27 7.36
N GLU A 107 -7.45 -0.21 6.54
CA GLU A 107 -7.78 -1.27 5.58
C GLU A 107 -6.61 -1.53 4.62
N LEU A 108 -6.03 -0.47 4.07
CA LEU A 108 -4.89 -0.58 3.16
C LEU A 108 -3.62 -1.09 3.85
N TRP A 109 -3.33 -0.66 5.07
CA TRP A 109 -2.23 -1.23 5.85
C TRP A 109 -2.41 -2.71 6.15
N ILE A 110 -3.63 -3.19 6.39
CA ILE A 110 -3.88 -4.63 6.56
C ILE A 110 -3.58 -5.36 5.25
N ILE A 111 -4.14 -4.91 4.13
CA ILE A 111 -4.00 -5.57 2.83
C ILE A 111 -2.53 -5.60 2.38
N HIS A 112 -1.88 -4.42 2.36
CA HIS A 112 -0.50 -4.31 1.90
C HIS A 112 0.49 -4.85 2.93
N GLY A 113 0.20 -4.73 4.23
CA GLY A 113 1.02 -5.33 5.29
C GLY A 113 1.05 -6.86 5.23
N ILE A 114 -0.08 -7.51 4.92
CA ILE A 114 -0.10 -8.96 4.66
C ILE A 114 0.71 -9.30 3.40
N GLY A 115 0.57 -8.51 2.33
CA GLY A 115 1.36 -8.69 1.11
C GLY A 115 2.87 -8.56 1.38
N PHE A 116 3.28 -7.55 2.13
CA PHE A 116 4.67 -7.36 2.56
C PHE A 116 5.17 -8.53 3.40
N LEU A 117 4.36 -9.04 4.33
CA LEU A 117 4.72 -10.21 5.13
C LEU A 117 4.98 -11.44 4.24
N PHE A 118 4.13 -11.70 3.25
CA PHE A 118 4.37 -12.77 2.29
C PHE A 118 5.62 -12.53 1.43
N SER A 119 5.90 -11.28 1.10
CA SER A 119 7.13 -10.90 0.40
C SER A 119 8.38 -11.17 1.24
N LEU A 120 8.33 -10.91 2.56
CA LEU A 120 9.41 -11.28 3.48
C LEU A 120 9.61 -12.80 3.50
N ILE A 121 8.54 -13.58 3.59
CA ILE A 121 8.61 -15.05 3.55
C ILE A 121 9.22 -15.50 2.22
N LEU A 122 8.80 -14.92 1.09
CA LEU A 122 9.35 -15.24 -0.22
C LEU A 122 10.85 -14.92 -0.31
N SER A 123 11.29 -13.82 0.32
CA SER A 123 12.71 -13.43 0.34
C SER A 123 13.62 -14.42 1.08
N VAL A 124 13.08 -15.31 1.91
CA VAL A 124 13.84 -16.40 2.53
C VAL A 124 14.16 -17.49 1.50
N PHE A 125 13.21 -17.78 0.61
CA PHE A 125 13.37 -18.81 -0.43
C PHE A 125 14.07 -18.27 -1.68
N ILE A 126 13.88 -16.99 -1.98
CA ILE A 126 14.48 -16.27 -3.11
C ILE A 126 15.22 -15.06 -2.52
N PRO A 127 16.49 -15.23 -2.11
CA PRO A 127 17.23 -14.20 -1.40
C PRO A 127 17.44 -12.96 -2.26
N ILE A 128 17.25 -11.82 -1.63
CA ILE A 128 17.40 -10.50 -2.23
C ILE A 128 18.85 -10.06 -2.09
N GLY A 129 19.59 -10.08 -3.21
CA GLY A 129 20.98 -9.65 -3.26
C GLY A 129 21.96 -10.61 -2.57
N LYS A 130 23.18 -10.13 -2.31
CA LYS A 130 24.21 -10.92 -1.62
C LYS A 130 24.00 -10.84 -0.10
N SER A 131 23.92 -11.98 0.58
CA SER A 131 23.68 -12.08 2.02
C SER A 131 24.66 -11.26 2.88
N GLU A 132 25.89 -11.11 2.42
CA GLU A 132 26.96 -10.33 3.09
C GLU A 132 26.67 -8.82 3.17
N LEU A 133 25.77 -8.31 2.33
CA LEU A 133 25.45 -6.89 2.21
C LEU A 133 24.09 -6.51 2.81
N VAL A 134 23.32 -7.50 3.26
CA VAL A 134 21.97 -7.33 3.77
C VAL A 134 21.99 -7.15 5.28
N SER A 135 21.35 -6.09 5.79
CA SER A 135 21.17 -5.84 7.22
C SER A 135 19.70 -6.00 7.63
N PRO A 136 19.40 -6.48 8.86
CA PRO A 136 18.05 -6.40 9.44
C PRO A 136 17.44 -4.99 9.40
N LEU A 137 18.27 -3.95 9.46
CA LEU A 137 17.82 -2.56 9.34
C LEU A 137 17.26 -2.23 7.96
N ASP A 138 17.69 -2.92 6.91
CA ASP A 138 17.17 -2.70 5.56
C ASP A 138 15.72 -3.20 5.44
N TYR A 139 15.36 -4.30 6.12
CA TYR A 139 13.98 -4.79 6.21
C TYR A 139 13.08 -3.85 7.02
N ILE A 140 13.60 -3.25 8.10
CA ILE A 140 12.85 -2.28 8.90
C ILE A 140 12.66 -0.99 8.10
N GLY A 141 13.70 -0.54 7.40
CA GLY A 141 13.67 0.65 6.55
C GLY A 141 12.70 0.51 5.39
N SER A 142 12.67 -0.66 4.73
CA SER A 142 11.73 -0.94 3.65
C SER A 142 10.28 -1.02 4.15
N LEU A 143 10.04 -1.69 5.29
CA LEU A 143 8.72 -1.72 5.93
C LEU A 143 8.23 -0.31 6.28
N GLY A 144 9.09 0.51 6.89
CA GLY A 144 8.77 1.89 7.23
C GLY A 144 8.44 2.72 5.99
N SER A 145 9.24 2.55 4.92
CA SER A 145 9.05 3.25 3.64
C SER A 145 7.73 2.87 2.98
N GLU A 146 7.40 1.57 2.93
CA GLU A 146 6.13 1.10 2.38
C GLU A 146 4.94 1.55 3.24
N ALA A 147 5.02 1.43 4.57
CA ALA A 147 3.96 1.86 5.47
C ALA A 147 3.65 3.36 5.33
N ILE A 148 4.69 4.20 5.22
CA ILE A 148 4.55 5.65 4.97
C ILE A 148 3.96 5.89 3.58
N LEU A 149 4.44 5.19 2.55
CA LEU A 149 3.94 5.33 1.18
C LEU A 149 2.46 5.01 1.07
N ILE A 150 2.07 3.80 1.50
CA ILE A 150 0.67 3.34 1.50
C ILE A 150 -0.18 4.23 2.40
N GLY A 151 0.33 4.55 3.60
CA GLY A 151 -0.38 5.38 4.58
C GLY A 151 -0.64 6.79 4.08
N GLY A 152 0.38 7.46 3.54
CA GLY A 152 0.28 8.81 3.01
C GLY A 152 -0.65 8.91 1.82
N VAL A 153 -0.50 8.00 0.83
CA VAL A 153 -1.37 7.98 -0.36
C VAL A 153 -2.81 7.66 0.03
N SER A 154 -3.03 6.62 0.84
CA SER A 154 -4.38 6.25 1.28
C SER A 154 -5.07 7.39 2.03
N ALA A 155 -4.38 8.01 2.98
CA ALA A 155 -4.94 9.08 3.79
C ALA A 155 -5.29 10.31 2.93
N PHE A 156 -4.39 10.68 2.03
CA PHE A 156 -4.60 11.81 1.12
C PHE A 156 -5.79 11.55 0.19
N ILE A 157 -5.83 10.41 -0.48
CA ILE A 157 -6.90 10.08 -1.43
C ILE A 157 -8.24 9.91 -0.69
N ALA A 158 -8.26 9.22 0.45
CA ALA A 158 -9.47 9.06 1.25
C ALA A 158 -10.00 10.43 1.70
N TYR A 159 -9.12 11.34 2.13
CA TYR A 159 -9.48 12.70 2.50
C TYR A 159 -10.15 13.44 1.34
N LEU A 160 -9.57 13.40 0.14
CA LEU A 160 -10.19 14.01 -1.06
C LEU A 160 -11.60 13.45 -1.30
N TYR A 161 -11.80 12.14 -1.13
CA TYR A 161 -13.12 11.52 -1.26
C TYR A 161 -14.10 11.95 -0.17
N THR A 162 -13.64 12.38 1.01
CA THR A 162 -14.53 12.97 2.04
C THR A 162 -15.01 14.40 1.72
N LEU A 163 -14.40 15.06 0.73
CA LEU A 163 -14.81 16.38 0.25
C LEU A 163 -15.87 16.29 -0.86
N VAL A 164 -16.03 15.11 -1.47
CA VAL A 164 -17.07 14.84 -2.46
C VAL A 164 -18.42 14.71 -1.75
N ASP A 165 -19.49 15.18 -2.38
CA ASP A 165 -20.85 15.05 -1.86
C ASP A 165 -21.17 13.59 -1.46
N PRO A 166 -21.39 13.30 -0.16
CA PRO A 166 -21.60 11.94 0.34
C PRO A 166 -22.91 11.33 -0.17
N TYR A 167 -23.89 12.16 -0.55
CA TYR A 167 -25.17 11.69 -1.08
C TYR A 167 -25.11 11.38 -2.57
N ARG A 168 -24.00 11.63 -3.25
CA ARG A 168 -23.86 11.35 -4.68
C ARG A 168 -23.98 9.86 -4.99
N SER A 169 -23.43 8.98 -4.14
CA SER A 169 -23.56 7.52 -4.29
C SER A 169 -24.98 7.05 -3.99
N ILE A 170 -25.62 7.63 -2.96
CA ILE A 170 -27.00 7.32 -2.56
C ILE A 170 -28.01 7.73 -3.64
N ARG A 171 -27.80 8.89 -4.27
CA ARG A 171 -28.69 9.42 -5.33
C ARG A 171 -28.61 8.65 -6.66
N ARG A 172 -27.48 7.98 -6.95
CA ARG A 172 -27.28 7.18 -8.17
C ARG A 172 -27.73 5.72 -8.04
N GLY A 173 -27.98 5.23 -6.83
CA GLY A 173 -28.50 3.89 -6.57
C GLY A 173 -30.04 3.80 -6.63
N LYS A 174 -30.72 4.79 -7.21
CA LYS A 174 -32.15 4.76 -7.51
C LYS A 174 -32.39 4.36 -8.95
#